data_AF-A0A7C1UZS2-F1
#
_entry.id   AF-A0A7C1UZS2-F1
#
_cell.length_a   1.000
_cell.length_b   1.000
_cell.length_c   1.000
_cell.angle_alpha   90.00
_cell.angle_beta   90.00
_cell.angle_gamma   90.00
#
_symmetry.space_group_name_H-M   'P 1'
#
loop_
_entity.id
_entity.type
_entity.pdbx_description
1 polymer ?
#
loop_
_entity_poly.entity_id
_entity_poly.type
_entity_poly.pdbx_seq_one_letter_code
_entity_poly.pdbx_strand_id
1 'polypeptide(L)'
;MSRKEMLKKYENAYRPKVEYTVDGQKYTFWASSAGSGYKDKVGSKVKVNYDPRNPSKAWLAGKKELLFPAIMGICGLIAIALGFIAPSKR
;
A
#
# COMPACT_ATOMS: atom_id res chain seq x y z
N MET A 1 -4.25 33.94 -6.49
CA MET A 1 -3.89 32.51 -6.63
C MET A 1 -4.83 31.69 -5.77
N SER A 2 -5.62 30.80 -6.38
CA SER A 2 -6.70 30.06 -5.71
C SER A 2 -6.14 28.85 -4.94
N ARG A 3 -6.77 28.48 -3.81
CA ARG A 3 -6.42 27.28 -3.01
C ARG A 3 -6.34 26.00 -3.85
N LYS A 4 -7.14 25.93 -4.92
CA LYS A 4 -7.12 24.81 -5.88
C LYS A 4 -5.84 24.76 -6.72
N GLU A 5 -5.25 25.92 -7.05
CA GLU A 5 -4.02 26.03 -7.82
C GLU A 5 -2.78 25.70 -6.97
N MET A 6 -2.79 26.11 -5.69
CA MET A 6 -1.79 25.70 -4.69
C MET A 6 -1.72 24.17 -4.55
N LEU A 7 -2.86 23.50 -4.45
CA LEU A 7 -2.93 22.04 -4.28
C LEU A 7 -2.43 21.28 -5.52
N LYS A 8 -2.61 21.85 -6.72
CA LYS A 8 -2.16 21.26 -7.98
C LYS A 8 -0.64 21.35 -8.17
N LYS A 9 0.01 22.38 -7.62
CA LYS A 9 1.48 22.59 -7.73
C LYS A 9 2.30 21.63 -6.85
N TYR A 10 1.72 21.11 -5.77
CA TYR A 10 2.37 20.21 -4.81
C TYR A 10 1.91 18.75 -4.92
N GLU A 11 1.20 18.40 -6.00
CA GLU A 11 0.58 17.09 -6.22
C GLU A 11 1.58 15.92 -6.19
N ASN A 12 2.89 16.19 -6.36
CA ASN A 12 3.95 15.18 -6.34
C ASN A 12 4.98 15.32 -5.21
N ALA A 13 4.88 16.34 -4.33
CA ALA A 13 5.94 16.62 -3.33
C ALA A 13 5.46 16.59 -1.87
N TYR A 14 4.15 16.52 -1.61
CA TYR A 14 3.63 16.56 -0.26
C TYR A 14 3.26 15.15 0.25
N ARG A 15 3.84 14.74 1.38
CA ARG A 15 3.41 13.54 2.11
C ARG A 15 1.90 13.68 2.41
N PRO A 16 1.04 12.73 1.98
CA PRO A 16 -0.38 12.87 2.25
C PRO A 16 -0.65 12.72 3.75
N LYS A 17 -1.44 13.64 4.29
CA LYS A 17 -2.00 13.54 5.65
C LYS A 17 -3.26 12.68 5.57
N VAL A 18 -3.29 11.60 6.35
CA VAL A 18 -4.41 10.67 6.40
C VAL A 18 -5.12 10.85 7.73
N GLU A 19 -6.44 10.99 7.68
CA GLU A 19 -7.31 11.06 8.85
C GLU A 19 -8.18 9.81 8.90
N TYR A 20 -8.25 9.17 10.06
CA TYR A 20 -9.03 7.95 10.27
C TYR A 20 -9.56 7.91 11.70
N THR A 21 -10.53 7.03 11.96
CA THR A 21 -11.21 6.95 13.25
C THR A 21 -11.13 5.51 13.77
N VAL A 22 -10.75 5.35 15.03
CA VAL A 22 -10.71 4.07 15.75
C VAL A 22 -11.42 4.30 17.08
N ASP A 23 -12.39 3.45 17.43
CA ASP A 23 -13.17 3.55 18.67
C ASP A 23 -13.78 4.93 18.95
N GLY A 24 -14.24 5.62 17.89
CA GLY A 24 -14.81 6.97 17.98
C GLY A 24 -13.76 8.09 18.11
N GLN A 25 -12.49 7.77 18.29
CA GLN A 25 -11.40 8.74 18.39
C GLN A 25 -10.74 8.96 17.01
N LYS A 26 -10.56 10.23 16.64
CA LYS A 26 -9.90 10.62 15.40
C LYS A 26 -8.39 10.63 15.56
N TYR A 27 -7.71 9.99 14.63
CA TYR A 27 -6.26 9.96 14.53
C TYR A 27 -5.80 10.50 13.17
N THR A 28 -4.63 11.12 13.16
CA THR A 28 -4.02 11.62 11.92
C THR A 28 -2.57 11.22 11.86
N PHE A 29 -2.12 10.76 10.70
CA PHE A 29 -0.71 10.50 10.45
C PHE A 29 -0.28 11.01 9.08
N TRP A 30 1.02 11.32 8.97
CA TRP A 30 1.65 11.64 7.70
C TRP A 30 2.19 10.35 7.08
N ALA A 31 1.69 9.96 5.91
CA ALA A 31 2.22 8.79 5.24
C ALA A 31 3.66 9.08 4.78
N SER A 32 4.63 8.37 5.38
CA SER A 32 6.06 8.56 5.08
C SER A 32 6.42 8.09 3.67
N SER A 33 5.71 7.07 3.19
CA SER A 33 5.83 6.51 1.86
C SER A 33 4.45 6.49 1.21
N ALA A 34 4.23 7.43 0.30
CA ALA A 34 3.43 7.14 -0.88
C ALA A 34 4.19 6.06 -1.65
N GLY A 35 4.14 4.79 -1.21
CA GLY A 35 4.83 3.69 -1.89
C GLY A 35 4.53 3.79 -3.38
N SER A 36 5.57 3.83 -4.22
CA SER A 36 5.63 4.09 -5.68
C SER A 36 4.37 3.84 -6.54
N GLY A 37 3.25 4.47 -6.22
CA GLY A 37 1.93 3.96 -6.62
C GLY A 37 0.73 4.51 -5.85
N TYR A 38 0.95 5.35 -4.82
CA TYR A 38 -0.13 6.16 -4.25
C TYR A 38 -0.53 7.24 -5.26
N LYS A 39 -1.60 6.98 -6.02
CA LYS A 39 -2.21 7.90 -7.00
C LYS A 39 -3.59 8.39 -6.55
N ASP A 40 -3.96 8.12 -5.32
CA ASP A 40 -5.30 8.41 -4.83
C ASP A 40 -5.45 9.91 -4.57
N LYS A 41 -6.55 10.49 -5.08
CA LYS A 41 -6.85 11.92 -4.98
C LYS A 41 -7.23 12.28 -3.55
N VAL A 42 -7.02 13.54 -3.16
CA VAL A 42 -7.53 14.09 -1.89
C VAL A 42 -9.02 13.80 -1.74
N GLY A 43 -9.42 13.23 -0.59
CA GLY A 43 -10.80 12.81 -0.33
C GLY A 43 -11.13 11.35 -0.69
N SER A 44 -10.19 10.60 -1.28
CA SER A 44 -10.37 9.17 -1.55
C SER A 44 -10.33 8.35 -0.26
N LYS A 45 -11.16 7.30 -0.17
CA LYS A 45 -11.11 6.33 0.92
C LYS A 45 -9.91 5.40 0.71
N VAL A 46 -9.06 5.28 1.72
CA VAL A 46 -7.86 4.44 1.71
C VAL A 46 -7.90 3.44 2.87
N LYS A 47 -7.33 2.26 2.68
CA LYS A 47 -7.15 1.29 3.77
C LYS A 47 -5.92 1.69 4.59
N VAL A 48 -6.09 1.73 5.91
CA VAL A 48 -5.05 2.08 6.88
C VAL A 48 -4.84 0.89 7.79
N ASN A 49 -3.59 0.45 7.93
CA ASN A 49 -3.17 -0.48 8.95
C ASN A 49 -2.70 0.33 10.16
N TYR A 50 -3.12 -0.04 11.37
CA TYR A 50 -2.72 0.60 12.62
C TYR A 50 -2.36 -0.44 13.67
N ASP A 51 -1.50 -0.07 14.63
CA ASP A 51 -1.20 -0.90 15.80
C ASP A 51 -2.36 -0.79 16.82
N PRO A 52 -3.09 -1.88 17.16
CA PRO A 52 -4.19 -1.83 18.11
C PRO A 52 -3.79 -1.37 19.52
N ARG A 53 -2.53 -1.58 19.91
CA ARG A 53 -2.01 -1.15 21.22
C ARG A 53 -1.54 0.30 21.21
N ASN A 54 -1.29 0.86 20.03
CA ASN A 54 -0.93 2.25 19.85
C ASN A 54 -1.47 2.78 18.50
N PRO A 55 -2.74 3.23 18.47
CA PRO A 55 -3.40 3.64 17.24
C PRO A 55 -2.63 4.72 16.49
N SER A 56 -1.88 5.59 17.17
CA SER A 56 -1.08 6.65 16.51
C SER A 56 -0.03 6.12 15.52
N LYS A 57 0.40 4.86 15.66
CA LYS A 57 1.29 4.19 14.72
C LYS A 57 0.47 3.53 13.61
N ALA A 58 0.33 4.24 12.49
CA ALA A 58 -0.40 3.77 11.33
C ALA A 58 0.39 3.95 10.03
N TRP A 59 0.07 3.10 9.05
CA TRP A 59 0.60 3.17 7.69
C TRP A 59 -0.48 2.84 6.67
N LEU A 60 -0.27 3.29 5.43
CA LEU A 60 -1.16 2.94 4.34
C LEU A 60 -1.02 1.45 4.03
N ALA A 61 -2.13 0.73 4.00
CA ALA A 61 -2.15 -0.67 3.58
C ALA A 61 -1.78 -0.73 2.09
N GLY A 62 -0.67 -1.41 1.77
CA GLY A 62 -0.19 -1.46 0.40
C GLY A 62 -1.04 -2.42 -0.44
N LYS A 63 -1.58 -1.97 -1.58
CA LYS A 63 -2.19 -2.89 -2.57
C LYS A 63 -1.20 -3.95 -3.10
N LYS A 64 0.10 -3.75 -2.87
CA LYS A 64 1.19 -4.65 -3.27
C LYS A 64 1.48 -5.77 -2.25
N GLU A 65 0.85 -5.77 -1.08
CA GLU A 65 1.03 -6.82 -0.07
C GLU A 65 0.65 -8.22 -0.61
N LEU A 66 -0.26 -8.29 -1.60
CA LEU A 66 -0.63 -9.54 -2.26
C LEU A 66 0.23 -9.88 -3.49
N LEU A 67 0.95 -8.91 -4.08
CA LEU A 67 1.73 -9.13 -5.30
C LEU A 67 2.96 -10.00 -5.04
N PHE A 68 3.65 -9.80 -3.91
CA PHE A 68 4.80 -10.62 -3.54
C PHE A 68 4.44 -12.11 -3.34
N PRO A 69 3.46 -12.48 -2.49
CA PRO A 69 3.05 -13.87 -2.35
C PRO A 69 2.46 -14.44 -3.64
N ALA A 70 1.78 -13.64 -4.47
CA ALA A 70 1.30 -14.09 -5.78
C ALA A 70 2.45 -14.45 -6.74
N ILE A 71 3.48 -13.60 -6.84
CA ILE A 71 4.68 -13.87 -7.66
C ILE A 71 5.38 -15.13 -7.15
N MET A 72 5.59 -15.24 -5.84
CA MET A 72 6.22 -16.43 -5.25
C MET A 72 5.42 -17.70 -5.49
N GLY A 73 4.08 -17.64 -5.38
CA GLY A 73 3.20 -18.74 -5.71
C GLY A 73 3.30 -19.17 -7.17
N ILE A 74 3.32 -18.22 -8.11
CA ILE A 74 3.50 -18.49 -9.54
C ILE A 74 4.87 -19.13 -9.82
N CYS A 75 5.95 -18.60 -9.23
CA CYS A 75 7.29 -19.20 -9.35
C CYS A 75 7.33 -20.64 -8.83
N GLY A 76 6.67 -20.92 -7.70
CA GLY A 76 6.55 -22.29 -7.16
C GLY A 76 5.80 -23.23 -8.10
N LEU A 77 4.69 -22.78 -8.69
CA LEU A 77 3.93 -23.58 -9.66
C LEU A 77 4.76 -23.88 -10.91
N ILE A 78 5.54 -22.92 -11.40
CA ILE A 78 6.46 -23.11 -12.54
C ILE A 78 7.53 -24.14 -12.18
N ALA A 79 8.12 -24.06 -10.99
CA ALA A 79 9.14 -25.02 -10.55
C ALA A 79 8.58 -26.45 -10.45
N ILE A 80 7.34 -26.61 -9.95
CA ILE A 80 6.65 -27.90 -9.90
C ILE A 80 6.40 -28.43 -11.31
N ALA A 81 5.86 -27.60 -12.22
CA ALA A 81 5.59 -27.98 -13.59
C ALA A 81 6.88 -28.40 -14.33
N LEU A 82 7.97 -27.65 -14.15
CA LEU A 82 9.28 -27.99 -14.69
C LEU A 82 9.84 -29.27 -14.06
N GLY A 83 9.60 -29.53 -12.78
CA GLY A 83 9.98 -30.78 -12.13
C GLY A 83 9.26 -32.02 -12.69
N PHE A 84 8.00 -31.88 -13.13
CA PHE A 84 7.25 -32.95 -13.81
C PHE A 84 7.65 -33.14 -15.27
N ILE A 85 8.05 -32.07 -15.96
CA ILE A 85 8.45 -32.10 -17.38
C ILE A 85 9.93 -32.48 -17.52
N ALA A 86 10.76 -32.17 -16.51
CA ALA A 86 12.16 -32.57 -16.48
C ALA A 86 12.21 -34.09 -16.49
N PRO A 87 12.75 -34.73 -17.54
CA PRO A 87 12.91 -36.17 -17.55
C PRO A 87 13.81 -36.50 -16.38
N SER A 88 13.33 -37.31 -15.44
CA SER A 88 14.22 -37.93 -14.46
C SER A 88 15.20 -38.74 -15.29
N LYS A 89 16.42 -38.23 -15.50
CA LYS A 89 17.52 -39.06 -15.95
C LYS A 89 17.72 -40.11 -14.85
N ARG A 90 17.03 -41.22 -15.01
CA ARG A 90 17.22 -42.45 -14.28
C ARG A 90 17.69 -43.48 -15.29
#